data_AF-A0A962VVC4-F1
#
_entry.id   AF-A0A962VVC4-F1
#
_cell.length_a   1.000
_cell.length_b   1.000
_cell.length_c   1.000
_cell.angle_alpha   90.00
_cell.angle_beta   90.00
_cell.angle_gamma   90.00
#
_symmetry.space_group_name_H-M   'P 1'
#
loop_
_entity.id
_entity.type
_entity.pdbx_description
1 polymer ?
#
loop_
_entity_poly.entity_id
_entity_poly.type
_entity_poly.pdbx_seq_one_letter_code
_entity_poly.pdbx_strand_id
1 'polypeptide(L)' 'MFMSQPIWPGKPYPLGAFWDGKGTNFAIFSENATRVDLCLFD' A
#
# COMPACT_ATOMS: atom_id res chain seq x y z
N MET A 1 -10.33 -20.77 -7.19
CA MET A 1 -10.00 -20.56 -5.77
C MET A 1 -9.25 -19.23 -5.68
N PHE A 2 -9.94 -18.11 -5.49
CA PHE A 2 -9.26 -16.82 -5.34
C PHE A 2 -8.61 -16.80 -3.95
N MET A 3 -7.29 -16.91 -3.90
CA MET A 3 -6.56 -16.66 -2.66
C MET A 3 -6.54 -15.16 -2.45
N SER A 4 -7.42 -14.64 -1.58
CA SER A 4 -7.26 -13.27 -1.08
C SER A 4 -5.98 -13.25 -0.26
N GLN A 5 -4.89 -12.74 -0.83
CA GLN A 5 -3.68 -12.48 -0.07
C GLN A 5 -4.04 -11.52 1.07
N PRO A 6 -3.59 -11.79 2.31
CA PRO A 6 -3.90 -10.92 3.43
C PRO A 6 -3.32 -9.53 3.20
N ILE A 7 -4.11 -8.49 3.45
CA ILE A 7 -3.63 -7.10 3.46
C ILE A 7 -2.93 -6.86 4.80
N TRP A 8 -1.71 -6.34 4.74
CA TRP A 8 -0.94 -5.98 5.93
C TRP A 8 -1.02 -4.47 6.22
N PRO A 9 -0.89 -4.04 7.49
CA PRO A 9 -0.91 -2.62 7.86
C PRO A 9 0.19 -1.75 7.22
N GLY A 10 1.27 -2.35 6.73
CA GLY A 10 2.41 -1.64 6.13
C GLY A 10 3.26 -0.87 7.15
N LYS A 11 4.02 0.11 6.64
CA LYS A 11 4.90 1.03 7.39
C LYS A 11 4.74 2.44 6.82
N PRO A 12 4.78 3.49 7.67
CA PRO A 12 4.65 4.88 7.21
C PRO A 12 5.88 5.39 6.43
N TYR A 13 7.01 4.66 6.45
CA TYR A 13 8.24 5.03 5.75
C TYR A 13 8.98 3.81 5.17
N PRO A 14 9.76 3.99 4.10
CA PRO A 14 9.91 5.23 3.31
C PRO A 14 8.63 5.57 2.54
N LEU A 15 8.47 6.85 2.17
CA LEU A 15 7.37 7.27 1.29
C LEU A 15 7.54 6.65 -0.12
N GLY A 16 6.41 6.41 -0.78
CA GLY A 16 6.33 5.77 -2.09
C GLY A 16 5.90 4.31 -2.02
N ALA A 17 6.14 3.58 -3.11
CA ALA A 17 5.93 2.15 -3.21
C ALA A 17 7.27 1.42 -3.07
N PHE A 18 7.39 0.51 -2.09
CA PHE A 18 8.62 -0.22 -1.83
C PHE A 18 8.38 -1.73 -1.76
N TRP A 19 9.05 -2.50 -2.63
CA TRP A 19 8.99 -3.96 -2.65
C TRP A 19 10.03 -4.57 -1.70
N ASP A 20 9.59 -5.45 -0.81
CA ASP A 20 10.45 -6.08 0.21
C ASP A 20 10.79 -7.56 -0.07
N GLY A 21 10.42 -8.07 -1.25
CA GLY A 21 10.57 -9.49 -1.60
C GLY A 21 9.35 -10.36 -1.29
N LYS A 22 8.36 -9.83 -0.55
CA LYS A 22 7.12 -10.55 -0.19
C LYS A 22 5.86 -9.76 -0.53
N GLY A 23 5.94 -8.43 -0.47
CA GLY A 23 4.85 -7.51 -0.75
C GLY A 23 5.36 -6.10 -1.10
N THR A 24 4.47 -5.26 -1.61
CA THR A 24 4.75 -3.84 -1.82
C THR A 24 4.13 -3.02 -0.69
N ASN A 25 4.97 -2.29 0.05
CA ASN A 25 4.52 -1.28 1.01
C ASN A 25 4.22 0.03 0.28
N PHE A 26 3.02 0.60 0.49
CA PHE A 26 2.66 1.92 -0.01
C PHE A 26 2.55 2.89 1.16
N ALA A 27 3.31 3.99 1.11
CA ALA A 27 3.23 5.06 2.08
C ALA A 27 3.14 6.41 1.37
N ILE A 28 2.06 7.15 1.61
CA ILE A 28 1.82 8.47 1.02
C ILE A 28 1.53 9.46 2.14
N PHE A 29 2.10 10.65 2.02
CA PHE A 29 1.73 11.79 2.85
C PHE A 29 0.60 12.57 2.18
N SER A 30 -0.39 12.96 2.97
CA SER A 30 -1.35 13.99 2.58
C SER A 30 -1.68 14.84 3.79
N GLU A 31 -1.52 16.15 3.66
CA GLU A 31 -1.85 17.11 4.71
C GLU A 31 -3.37 17.25 4.91
N ASN A 32 -4.14 17.11 3.81
CA ASN A 32 -5.55 17.51 3.76
C ASN A 32 -6.52 16.39 3.30
N ALA A 33 -6.02 15.19 2.99
CA ALA A 33 -6.91 14.11 2.53
C ALA A 33 -7.79 13.58 3.67
N THR A 34 -9.07 13.38 3.35
CA THR A 34 -10.02 12.68 4.23
C THR A 34 -10.05 11.17 3.99
N ARG A 35 -9.57 10.72 2.82
CA ARG A 35 -9.45 9.32 2.42
C ARG A 35 -8.41 9.16 1.31
N VAL A 36 -7.81 7.97 1.24
CA VAL A 36 -6.93 7.53 0.14
C VAL A 36 -7.37 6.14 -0.30
N ASP A 37 -7.46 5.91 -1.60
CA ASP A 37 -7.71 4.59 -2.19
C ASP A 37 -6.51 4.15 -3.02
N LEU A 38 -6.08 2.90 -2.86
CA LEU A 38 -5.03 2.28 -3.68
C LEU A 38 -5.69 1.60 -4.89
N CYS A 39 -5.50 2.17 -6.09
CA CYS A 39 -5.97 1.58 -7.34
C CYS A 39 -4.87 0.73 -7.98
N LEU A 40 -5.18 -0.52 -8.28
CA LEU A 40 -4.30 -1.45 -9.00
C LEU A 40 -4.92 -1.76 -10.37
N PHE A 41 -4.08 -1.81 -11.40
CA PHE A 41 -4.46 -2.05 -12.80
C PHE A 41 -3.61 -3.19 -13.36
N ASP A 42 -4.11 -3.84 -14.41
CA ASP A 42 -3.38 -4.82 -15.23
C ASP A 42 -2.51 -4.17 -16.32
#